data_AF-A0AA90QKD4-F1
#
_entry.id   AF-A0AA90QKD4-F1
#
_cell.length_a   1.000
_cell.length_b   1.000
_cell.length_c   1.000
_cell.angle_alpha   90.00
_cell.angle_beta   90.00
_cell.angle_gamma   90.00
#
_symmetry.space_group_name_H-M   'P 1'
#
loop_
_entity.id
_entity.type
_entity.pdbx_description
1 polymer ?
#
loop_
_entity_poly.entity_id
_entity_poly.type
_entity_poly.pdbx_seq_one_letter_code
_entity_poly.pdbx_strand_id
1 'polypeptide(L)'
;MKAGALVAALVVAAGASWLARPHAAAPAAPLADRAGVPPVAAPPQAARAAQAAGAGWFGEVARAAPVPAPVPAAESMADARRHGDTRTPPLAPPTAAGAGPTAAQLADPRAYQAYQAGQDARIMAAFANAAQLEVPRLRADVERARAAGLPAAQIAGVEAKIRRLEQLRHEIVNPAQLPRN
;
A
#
# COMPACT_ATOMS: atom_id res chain seq x y z
N MET A 1 -12.31 5.98 -48.32
CA MET A 1 -13.00 5.84 -47.01
C MET A 1 -13.29 4.38 -46.68
N LYS A 2 -12.30 3.51 -46.40
CA LYS A 2 -12.54 2.11 -45.99
C LYS A 2 -11.49 1.51 -45.02
N ALA A 3 -10.64 2.33 -44.40
CA ALA A 3 -9.60 1.84 -43.48
C ALA A 3 -9.97 1.97 -41.98
N GLY A 4 -10.91 2.85 -41.63
CA GLY A 4 -11.30 3.08 -40.22
C GLY A 4 -12.21 2.00 -39.62
N ALA A 5 -12.92 1.24 -40.43
CA ALA A 5 -13.88 0.24 -39.95
C ALA A 5 -13.21 -1.04 -39.41
N LEU A 6 -12.01 -1.37 -39.88
CA LEU A 6 -11.29 -2.59 -39.47
C LEU A 6 -10.62 -2.45 -38.09
N VAL A 7 -10.18 -1.24 -37.73
CA VAL A 7 -9.56 -0.99 -36.42
C VAL A 7 -10.61 -0.98 -35.31
N ALA A 8 -11.81 -0.46 -35.57
CA ALA A 8 -12.91 -0.46 -34.61
C ALA A 8 -13.39 -1.88 -34.25
N ALA A 9 -13.40 -2.82 -35.20
CA ALA A 9 -13.80 -4.20 -34.96
C ALA A 9 -12.79 -4.97 -34.07
N LEU A 10 -11.50 -4.65 -34.15
CA LEU A 10 -10.44 -5.31 -33.38
C LEU A 10 -10.42 -4.88 -31.90
N VAL A 11 -10.79 -3.63 -31.59
CA VAL A 11 -10.84 -3.12 -30.21
C VAL A 11 -12.05 -3.68 -29.44
N VAL A 12 -13.19 -3.87 -30.11
CA VAL A 12 -14.39 -4.48 -29.48
C VAL A 12 -14.17 -5.97 -29.15
N ALA A 13 -13.46 -6.71 -30.01
CA ALA A 13 -13.14 -8.12 -29.76
C ALA A 13 -12.17 -8.33 -28.57
N ALA A 14 -11.21 -7.42 -28.39
CA ALA A 14 -10.27 -7.47 -27.26
C ALA A 14 -10.95 -7.17 -25.92
N GLY A 15 -11.87 -6.20 -25.86
CA GLY A 15 -12.63 -5.86 -24.64
C GLY A 15 -13.56 -6.98 -24.16
N ALA A 16 -14.20 -7.70 -25.09
CA ALA A 16 -15.09 -8.82 -24.75
C ALA A 16 -14.33 -10.01 -24.13
N SER A 17 -13.07 -10.22 -24.52
CA SER A 17 -12.24 -11.32 -24.00
C SER A 17 -11.83 -11.15 -22.53
N TRP A 18 -11.86 -9.93 -22.00
CA TRP A 18 -11.51 -9.65 -20.61
C TRP A 18 -12.68 -9.89 -19.65
N LEU A 19 -13.91 -9.67 -20.13
CA LEU A 19 -15.15 -9.93 -19.38
C LEU A 19 -15.55 -11.41 -19.35
N ALA A 20 -15.06 -12.21 -20.31
CA ALA A 20 -15.38 -13.63 -20.41
C ALA A 20 -14.42 -14.55 -19.63
N ARG A 21 -13.54 -14.02 -18.77
CA ARG A 21 -12.69 -14.87 -17.91
C ARG A 21 -13.55 -15.52 -16.81
N PRO A 22 -13.79 -16.84 -16.85
CA PRO A 22 -14.46 -17.49 -15.73
C PRO A 22 -13.50 -17.47 -14.53
N HIS A 23 -13.98 -16.87 -13.43
CA HIS A 23 -13.34 -17.05 -12.14
C HIS A 23 -13.53 -18.52 -11.74
N ALA A 24 -12.49 -19.32 -11.86
CA ALA A 24 -12.51 -20.68 -11.33
C ALA A 24 -12.64 -20.56 -9.81
N ALA A 25 -13.88 -20.73 -9.32
CA ALA A 25 -14.14 -20.87 -7.90
C ALA A 25 -13.37 -22.10 -7.42
N ALA A 26 -12.36 -21.88 -6.59
CA ALA A 26 -11.68 -22.97 -5.91
C ALA A 26 -12.73 -23.75 -5.10
N PRO A 27 -12.79 -25.09 -5.22
CA PRO A 27 -13.72 -25.88 -4.44
C PRO A 27 -13.40 -25.69 -2.96
N ALA A 28 -14.38 -25.19 -2.20
CA ALA A 28 -14.30 -25.16 -0.75
C ALA A 28 -14.16 -26.60 -0.25
N ALA A 29 -12.99 -26.92 0.30
CA ALA A 29 -12.78 -28.19 0.96
C ALA A 29 -13.78 -28.31 2.12
N PRO A 30 -14.47 -29.45 2.27
CA PRO A 30 -15.41 -29.63 3.37
C PRO A 30 -14.65 -29.52 4.70
N LEU A 31 -15.18 -28.71 5.62
CA LEU A 31 -14.77 -28.76 7.02
C LEU A 31 -15.10 -30.16 7.54
N ALA A 32 -14.10 -31.03 7.59
CA ALA A 32 -14.19 -32.25 8.36
C ALA A 32 -14.36 -31.85 9.83
N ASP A 33 -15.47 -32.27 10.42
CA ASP A 33 -15.71 -32.27 11.86
C ASP A 33 -14.47 -32.84 12.56
N ARG A 34 -13.72 -31.97 13.25
CA ARG A 34 -12.69 -32.42 14.18
C ARG A 34 -13.39 -32.96 15.43
N ALA A 35 -13.83 -34.20 15.35
CA ALA A 35 -14.08 -35.03 16.51
C ALA A 35 -12.83 -35.05 17.41
N GLY A 36 -13.06 -34.97 18.72
CA GLY A 36 -12.05 -34.69 19.74
C GLY A 36 -10.83 -35.62 19.73
N VAL A 37 -9.66 -35.01 19.95
CA VAL A 37 -8.40 -35.72 20.17
C VAL A 37 -8.34 -36.15 21.64
N PRO A 38 -8.27 -37.46 21.97
CA PRO A 38 -7.98 -37.87 23.33
C PRO A 38 -6.49 -37.59 23.66
N PRO A 39 -6.15 -37.26 24.92
CA PRO A 39 -4.77 -36.94 25.27
C PRO A 39 -3.90 -38.20 25.20
N VAL A 40 -2.95 -38.21 24.26
CA VAL A 40 -1.85 -39.17 24.23
C VAL A 40 -0.85 -38.77 25.31
N ALA A 41 -0.64 -39.64 26.30
CA ALA A 41 0.44 -39.50 27.26
C ALA A 41 1.80 -39.60 26.54
N ALA A 42 2.65 -38.58 26.71
CA ALA A 42 3.95 -38.52 26.06
C ALA A 42 4.95 -39.53 26.68
N PRO A 43 5.72 -40.29 25.89
CA PRO A 43 6.77 -41.16 26.40
C PRO A 43 7.97 -40.35 26.96
N PRO A 44 8.69 -40.87 27.97
CA PRO A 44 9.72 -40.15 28.74
C PRO A 44 11.01 -39.83 27.96
N GLN A 45 11.06 -40.12 26.65
CA GLN A 45 12.27 -40.05 25.85
C GLN A 45 12.54 -38.67 25.23
N ALA A 46 11.53 -37.78 25.19
CA ALA A 46 11.69 -36.41 24.70
C ALA A 46 12.58 -35.54 25.62
N ALA A 47 12.68 -35.90 26.90
CA ALA A 47 13.45 -35.11 27.88
C ALA A 47 14.98 -35.20 27.68
N ARG A 48 15.49 -36.27 27.04
CA ARG A 48 16.94 -36.46 26.81
C ARG A 48 17.46 -35.79 25.53
N ALA A 49 16.60 -35.61 24.51
CA ALA A 49 17.01 -35.01 23.25
C ALA A 49 17.28 -33.48 23.34
N ALA A 50 16.68 -32.81 24.33
CA ALA A 50 16.82 -31.37 24.52
C ALA A 50 18.17 -30.93 25.14
N GLN A 51 18.96 -31.86 25.71
CA GLN A 51 20.23 -31.53 26.38
C GLN A 51 21.45 -31.47 25.44
N ALA A 52 21.30 -31.88 24.17
CA ALA A 52 22.41 -31.96 23.22
C ALA A 52 22.44 -30.84 22.16
N ALA A 53 21.62 -29.79 22.29
CA ALA A 53 21.71 -28.63 21.42
C ALA A 53 22.68 -27.61 22.03
N GLY A 54 23.97 -27.76 21.73
CA GLY A 54 25.00 -26.77 22.03
C GLY A 54 24.67 -25.40 21.39
N ALA A 55 25.25 -24.35 21.98
CA ALA A 55 25.02 -22.95 21.65
C ALA A 55 25.00 -22.67 20.13
N GLY A 56 23.79 -22.43 19.60
CA GLY A 56 23.60 -21.89 18.27
C GLY A 56 23.88 -20.38 18.23
N TRP A 57 23.74 -19.78 17.04
CA TRP A 57 23.91 -18.35 16.76
C TRP A 57 23.16 -17.42 17.73
N PHE A 58 22.04 -17.88 18.29
CA PHE A 58 21.43 -17.31 19.47
C PHE A 58 22.07 -17.98 20.68
N GLY A 59 23.03 -17.32 21.32
CA GLY A 59 23.69 -17.81 22.52
C GLY A 59 22.70 -18.29 23.59
N GLU A 60 23.20 -19.02 24.60
CA GLU A 60 22.40 -19.66 25.65
C GLU A 60 21.28 -18.75 26.16
N VAL A 61 20.04 -19.03 25.72
CA VAL A 61 18.88 -18.24 26.10
C VAL A 61 18.54 -18.66 27.52
N ALA A 62 18.87 -17.79 28.49
CA ALA A 62 18.53 -18.01 29.88
C ALA A 62 17.04 -18.39 30.00
N ARG A 63 16.77 -19.56 30.57
CA ARG A 63 15.40 -20.07 30.71
C ARG A 63 14.61 -19.07 31.57
N ALA A 64 13.58 -18.46 30.99
CA ALA A 64 12.73 -17.52 31.69
C ALA A 64 12.15 -18.16 32.97
N ALA A 65 12.11 -17.38 34.05
CA ALA A 65 11.48 -17.74 35.31
C ALA A 65 10.01 -18.18 35.07
N PRO A 66 9.46 -19.05 35.95
CA PRO A 66 8.08 -19.53 35.79
C PRO A 66 7.10 -18.35 35.72
N VAL A 67 6.39 -18.27 34.60
CA VAL A 67 5.34 -17.28 34.36
C VAL A 67 4.21 -17.55 35.36
N PRO A 68 3.67 -16.52 36.05
CA PRO A 68 2.47 -16.69 36.86
C PRO A 68 1.34 -17.30 36.01
N ALA A 69 0.44 -18.05 36.66
CA ALA A 69 -0.62 -18.78 35.97
C ALA A 69 -1.33 -17.90 34.92
N PRO A 70 -1.52 -18.40 33.69
CA PRO A 70 -2.05 -17.58 32.60
C PRO A 70 -3.46 -17.10 32.97
N VAL A 71 -3.63 -15.78 33.03
CA VAL A 71 -4.96 -15.15 33.12
C VAL A 71 -5.80 -15.68 31.95
N PRO A 72 -7.05 -16.11 32.18
CA PRO A 72 -7.93 -16.54 31.10
C PRO A 72 -7.97 -15.50 29.98
N ALA A 73 -7.85 -15.93 28.73
CA ALA A 73 -7.80 -15.02 27.58
C ALA A 73 -8.99 -14.03 27.54
N ALA A 74 -10.18 -14.49 27.97
CA ALA A 74 -11.37 -13.66 28.06
C ALA A 74 -11.19 -12.46 29.03
N GLU A 75 -10.55 -12.68 30.18
CA GLU A 75 -10.28 -11.64 31.17
C GLU A 75 -9.21 -10.67 30.67
N SER A 76 -8.14 -11.19 30.07
CA SER A 76 -7.10 -10.37 29.43
C SER A 76 -7.67 -9.47 28.33
N MET A 77 -8.55 -10.00 27.47
CA MET A 77 -9.23 -9.21 26.43
C MET A 77 -10.21 -8.19 27.03
N ALA A 78 -10.93 -8.54 28.10
CA ALA A 78 -11.86 -7.62 28.76
C ALA A 78 -11.14 -6.47 29.48
N ASP A 79 -9.94 -6.73 29.99
CA ASP A 79 -9.08 -5.72 30.59
C ASP A 79 -8.48 -4.79 29.54
N ALA A 80 -7.91 -5.35 28.47
CA ALA A 80 -7.36 -4.59 27.35
C ALA A 80 -8.40 -3.67 26.67
N ARG A 81 -9.68 -4.08 26.59
CA ARG A 81 -10.74 -3.20 26.06
C ARG A 81 -11.02 -1.99 26.95
N ARG A 82 -10.86 -2.12 28.27
CA ARG A 82 -11.17 -1.06 29.23
C ARG A 82 -10.01 -0.10 29.44
N HIS A 83 -8.79 -0.64 29.48
CA HIS A 83 -7.60 0.12 29.89
C HIS A 83 -6.58 0.29 28.76
N GLY A 84 -6.81 -0.35 27.60
CA GLY A 84 -5.82 -0.50 26.55
C GLY A 84 -4.84 -1.64 26.86
N ASP A 85 -4.20 -2.18 25.84
CA ASP A 85 -3.06 -3.09 26.02
C ASP A 85 -1.77 -2.27 25.96
N THR A 86 -0.96 -2.33 27.02
CA THR A 86 0.36 -1.67 27.12
C THR A 86 1.35 -2.10 26.03
N ARG A 87 1.14 -3.25 25.40
CA ARG A 87 1.93 -3.74 24.27
C ARG A 87 1.52 -3.10 22.95
N THR A 88 0.41 -2.38 22.93
CA THR A 88 -0.04 -1.64 21.74
C THR A 88 0.90 -0.45 21.54
N PRO A 89 1.51 -0.28 20.35
CA PRO A 89 2.27 0.92 20.05
C PRO A 89 1.37 2.16 20.17
N PRO A 90 1.93 3.35 20.46
CA PRO A 90 1.14 4.56 20.57
C PRO A 90 0.36 4.82 19.26
N LEU A 91 -0.93 5.15 19.39
CA LEU A 91 -1.73 5.55 18.25
C LEU A 91 -1.21 6.87 17.69
N ALA A 92 -1.30 7.04 16.36
CA ALA A 92 -1.00 8.33 15.74
C ALA A 92 -1.87 9.43 16.38
N PRO A 93 -1.33 10.64 16.58
CA PRO A 93 -2.12 11.75 17.08
C PRO A 93 -3.34 11.94 16.16
N PRO A 94 -4.53 12.28 16.72
CA PRO A 94 -5.69 12.55 15.90
C PRO A 94 -5.33 13.61 14.88
N THR A 95 -5.55 13.30 13.60
CA THR A 95 -5.39 14.26 12.50
C THR A 95 -6.19 15.51 12.85
N ALA A 96 -5.62 16.69 12.62
CA ALA A 96 -6.23 17.96 13.01
C ALA A 96 -7.73 17.99 12.65
N ALA A 97 -8.57 18.37 13.62
CA ALA A 97 -10.00 18.51 13.42
C ALA A 97 -10.27 19.42 12.20
N GLY A 98 -10.86 18.87 11.14
CA GLY A 98 -11.10 19.59 9.88
C GLY A 98 -10.53 18.93 8.61
N ALA A 99 -9.94 17.74 8.69
CA ALA A 99 -9.45 17.01 7.51
C ALA A 99 -10.55 16.44 6.59
N GLY A 100 -11.83 16.56 6.98
CA GLY A 100 -12.98 16.04 6.25
C GLY A 100 -14.00 17.11 5.85
N PRO A 101 -14.99 16.75 5.01
CA PRO A 101 -16.10 17.64 4.68
C PRO A 101 -16.89 18.01 5.94
N THR A 102 -17.43 19.23 5.98
CA THR A 102 -18.29 19.68 7.09
C THR A 102 -19.66 19.01 7.03
N ALA A 103 -20.41 19.00 8.13
CA ALA A 103 -21.77 18.47 8.15
C ALA A 103 -22.70 19.16 7.14
N ALA A 104 -22.54 20.47 6.94
CA ALA A 104 -23.28 21.22 5.92
C ALA A 104 -22.91 20.81 4.49
N GLN A 105 -21.62 20.53 4.24
CA GLN A 105 -21.15 20.03 2.94
C GLN A 105 -21.64 18.61 2.68
N LEU A 106 -21.71 17.76 3.69
CA LEU A 106 -22.23 16.39 3.57
C LEU A 106 -23.74 16.36 3.31
N ALA A 107 -24.49 17.36 3.78
CA ALA A 107 -25.93 17.44 3.59
C ALA A 107 -26.34 17.93 2.19
N ASP A 108 -25.48 18.66 1.47
CA ASP A 108 -25.75 19.17 0.11
C ASP A 108 -24.81 18.52 -0.92
N PRO A 109 -25.34 17.76 -1.90
CA PRO A 109 -24.54 17.17 -2.97
C PRO A 109 -23.67 18.17 -3.75
N ARG A 110 -24.14 19.40 -3.99
CA ARG A 110 -23.36 20.41 -4.72
C ARG A 110 -22.20 20.94 -3.88
N ALA A 111 -22.45 21.23 -2.61
CA ALA A 111 -21.40 21.62 -1.67
C ALA A 111 -20.34 20.52 -1.50
N TYR A 112 -20.74 19.25 -1.48
CA TYR A 112 -19.81 18.12 -1.43
C TYR A 112 -18.96 17.98 -2.70
N GLN A 113 -19.54 18.20 -3.88
CA GLN A 113 -18.79 18.19 -5.15
C GLN A 113 -17.74 19.32 -5.20
N ALA A 114 -18.10 20.52 -4.76
CA ALA A 114 -17.16 21.64 -4.68
C ALA A 114 -16.00 21.35 -3.70
N TYR A 115 -16.30 20.72 -2.56
CA TYR A 115 -15.28 20.26 -1.62
C TYR A 115 -14.31 19.26 -2.25
N GLN A 116 -14.81 18.26 -2.99
CA GLN A 116 -13.97 17.28 -3.69
C GLN A 116 -13.09 17.94 -4.75
N ALA A 117 -13.66 18.82 -5.59
CA ALA A 117 -12.89 19.56 -6.59
C ALA A 117 -11.75 20.38 -5.95
N GLY A 118 -11.99 20.97 -4.77
CA GLY A 118 -10.96 21.68 -4.00
C GLY A 118 -9.90 20.75 -3.39
N GLN A 119 -10.25 19.51 -3.03
CA GLN A 119 -9.27 18.50 -2.62
C GLN A 119 -8.38 18.09 -3.80
N ASP A 120 -8.99 17.78 -4.95
CA ASP A 120 -8.26 17.38 -6.16
C ASP A 120 -7.31 18.48 -6.61
N ALA A 121 -7.77 19.73 -6.64
CA ALA A 121 -6.93 20.89 -6.98
C ALA A 121 -5.72 21.03 -6.05
N ARG A 122 -5.90 20.81 -4.73
CA ARG A 122 -4.79 20.86 -3.76
C ARG A 122 -3.76 19.76 -4.00
N ILE A 123 -4.22 18.55 -4.31
CA ILE A 123 -3.34 17.42 -4.63
C ILE A 123 -2.54 17.74 -5.89
N MET A 124 -3.19 18.22 -6.95
CA MET A 124 -2.52 18.60 -8.19
C MET A 124 -1.50 19.73 -7.96
N ALA A 125 -1.85 20.75 -7.18
CA ALA A 125 -0.92 21.82 -6.82
C ALA A 125 0.32 21.29 -6.07
N ALA A 126 0.15 20.31 -5.18
CA ALA A 126 1.27 19.68 -4.49
C ALA A 126 2.22 18.96 -5.46
N PHE A 127 1.69 18.26 -6.48
CA PHE A 127 2.51 17.66 -7.54
C PHE A 127 3.27 18.70 -8.37
N ALA A 128 2.62 19.80 -8.76
CA ALA A 128 3.27 20.88 -9.49
C ALA A 128 4.42 21.51 -8.69
N ASN A 129 4.20 21.73 -7.39
CA ASN A 129 5.23 22.24 -6.48
C ASN A 129 6.40 21.26 -6.33
N ALA A 130 6.11 19.97 -6.16
CA ALA A 130 7.16 18.94 -6.08
C ALA A 130 8.00 18.90 -7.37
N ALA A 131 7.35 18.96 -8.54
CA ALA A 131 8.04 19.03 -9.83
C ALA A 131 8.89 20.30 -9.99
N GLN A 132 8.44 21.44 -9.47
CA GLN A 132 9.21 22.69 -9.48
C GLN A 132 10.53 22.56 -8.70
N LEU A 133 10.52 21.82 -7.60
CA LEU A 133 11.72 21.57 -6.79
C LEU A 133 12.64 20.50 -7.39
N GLU A 134 12.06 19.47 -7.99
CA GLU A 134 12.80 18.29 -8.44
C GLU A 134 13.46 18.48 -9.82
N VAL A 135 12.80 19.17 -10.76
CA VAL A 135 13.33 19.35 -12.12
C VAL A 135 14.72 20.00 -12.15
N PRO A 136 15.01 21.07 -11.37
CA PRO A 136 16.36 21.66 -11.32
C PRO A 136 17.41 20.67 -10.81
N ARG A 137 17.07 19.81 -9.84
CA ARG A 137 17.98 18.78 -9.31
C ARG A 137 18.31 17.75 -10.37
N LEU A 138 17.30 17.23 -11.06
CA LEU A 138 17.49 16.26 -12.16
C LEU A 138 18.32 16.86 -13.29
N ARG A 139 18.14 18.15 -13.62
CA ARG A 139 18.99 18.84 -14.60
C ARG A 139 20.45 18.89 -14.15
N ALA A 140 20.71 19.23 -12.89
CA ALA A 140 22.06 19.20 -12.35
C ALA A 140 22.67 17.79 -12.36
N ASP A 141 21.88 16.75 -12.07
CA ASP A 141 22.29 15.35 -12.17
C ASP A 141 22.67 14.96 -13.60
N VAL A 142 21.89 15.40 -14.59
CA VAL A 142 22.20 15.18 -16.00
C VAL A 142 23.53 15.83 -16.38
N GLU A 143 23.78 17.08 -15.98
CA GLU A 143 25.07 17.73 -16.27
C GLU A 143 26.24 17.02 -15.57
N ARG A 144 26.06 16.58 -14.32
CA ARG A 144 27.07 15.78 -13.62
C ARG A 144 27.33 14.44 -14.31
N ALA A 145 26.28 13.76 -14.76
CA ALA A 145 26.39 12.49 -15.48
C ALA A 145 27.14 12.66 -16.81
N ARG A 146 26.87 13.74 -17.55
CA ARG A 146 27.61 14.10 -18.76
C ARG A 146 29.09 14.34 -18.48
N ALA A 147 29.39 15.12 -17.44
CA ALA A 147 30.77 15.39 -17.02
C ALA A 147 31.52 14.12 -16.57
N ALA A 148 30.81 13.17 -15.97
CA ALA A 148 31.34 11.87 -15.57
C ALA A 148 31.46 10.86 -16.73
N GLY A 149 31.10 11.25 -17.96
CA GLY A 149 31.23 10.40 -19.15
C GLY A 149 30.20 9.28 -19.24
N LEU A 150 29.04 9.40 -18.58
CA LEU A 150 27.98 8.40 -18.70
C LEU A 150 27.45 8.31 -20.14
N PRO A 151 27.08 7.12 -20.62
CA PRO A 151 26.51 6.96 -21.96
C PRO A 151 25.21 7.77 -22.14
N ALA A 152 25.07 8.42 -23.30
CA ALA A 152 23.90 9.24 -23.61
C ALA A 152 22.56 8.48 -23.48
N ALA A 153 22.54 7.19 -23.80
CA ALA A 153 21.36 6.34 -23.64
C ALA A 153 20.88 6.25 -22.18
N GLN A 154 21.78 6.29 -21.20
CA GLN A 154 21.43 6.26 -19.78
C GLN A 154 20.91 7.62 -19.30
N ILE A 155 21.45 8.71 -19.86
CA ILE A 155 21.04 10.09 -19.57
C ILE A 155 19.64 10.39 -20.16
N ALA A 156 19.33 9.84 -21.34
CA ALA A 156 18.08 10.09 -22.06
C ALA A 156 16.82 9.77 -21.25
N GLY A 157 16.87 8.75 -20.38
CA GLY A 157 15.75 8.41 -19.49
C GLY A 157 15.42 9.51 -18.48
N VAL A 158 16.45 10.13 -17.90
CA VAL A 158 16.30 11.25 -16.96
C VAL A 158 15.80 12.49 -17.70
N GLU A 159 16.31 12.76 -18.91
CA GLU A 159 15.83 13.87 -19.74
C GLU A 159 14.37 13.71 -20.15
N ALA A 160 13.93 12.48 -20.47
CA ALA A 160 12.53 12.19 -20.73
C ALA A 160 11.66 12.43 -19.49
N LYS A 161 12.14 12.05 -18.31
CA LYS A 161 11.46 12.33 -17.03
C LYS A 161 11.34 13.83 -16.79
N ILE A 162 12.40 14.61 -17.03
CA ILE A 162 12.37 16.07 -16.93
C ILE A 162 11.28 16.64 -17.83
N ARG A 163 11.26 16.27 -19.12
CA ARG A 163 10.23 16.74 -20.07
C ARG A 163 8.82 16.41 -19.60
N ARG A 164 8.59 15.19 -19.09
CA ARG A 164 7.26 14.77 -18.61
C ARG A 164 6.83 15.54 -17.37
N LEU A 165 7.74 15.80 -16.43
CA LEU A 165 7.44 16.57 -15.23
C LEU A 165 7.10 18.03 -15.56
N GLU A 166 7.79 18.62 -16.54
CA GLU A 166 7.50 19.98 -16.99
C GLU A 166 6.17 20.07 -17.74
N GLN A 167 5.86 19.08 -18.58
CA GLN A 167 4.56 18.97 -19.22
C GLN A 167 3.44 18.85 -18.19
N LEU A 168 3.57 17.93 -17.23
CA LEU A 168 2.58 17.73 -16.17
C LEU A 168 2.37 19.02 -15.36
N ARG A 169 3.45 19.74 -15.02
CA ARG A 169 3.35 21.02 -14.33
C ARG A 169 2.57 22.04 -15.17
N HIS A 170 2.83 22.11 -16.47
CA HIS A 170 2.12 23.02 -17.37
C HIS A 170 0.63 22.67 -17.46
N GLU A 171 0.30 21.38 -17.58
CA GLU A 171 -1.07 20.86 -17.59
C GLU A 171 -1.83 21.22 -16.30
N ILE A 172 -1.17 21.15 -15.14
CA ILE A 172 -1.77 21.49 -13.84
C ILE A 172 -1.98 23.00 -13.69
N VAL A 173 -1.00 23.83 -14.11
CA VAL A 173 -1.09 25.29 -13.98
C VAL A 173 -2.06 25.89 -15.00
N ASN A 174 -2.16 25.29 -16.20
CA ASN A 174 -3.05 25.73 -17.28
C ASN A 174 -4.10 24.65 -17.60
N PRO A 175 -5.03 24.35 -16.68
CA PRO A 175 -5.99 23.26 -16.86
C PRO A 175 -6.97 23.51 -18.02
N ALA A 176 -7.13 24.76 -18.47
CA ALA A 176 -7.97 25.13 -19.60
C ALA A 176 -7.46 24.61 -20.96
N GLN A 177 -6.20 24.17 -21.05
CA GLN A 177 -5.59 23.63 -22.27
C GLN A 177 -5.62 22.09 -22.31
N LEU A 178 -6.20 21.44 -21.30
CA LEU A 178 -6.39 19.99 -21.30
C LEU A 178 -7.48 19.62 -22.32
N PRO A 179 -7.22 18.71 -23.26
CA PRO A 179 -8.26 18.20 -24.14
C PRO A 179 -9.33 17.52 -23.27
N ARG A 180 -10.53 18.11 -23.24
CA ARG A 180 -11.70 17.46 -22.63
C ARG A 180 -12.12 16.34 -23.57
N ASN A 181 -11.76 15.10 -23.21
CA ASN A 181 -12.27 13.89 -23.85
C ASN A 181 -13.67 13.58 -23.34
#